data_AF-A0A314YKY9-F1
#
_entry.id   AF-A0A314YKY9-F1
#
_cell.length_a   1.000
_cell.length_b   1.000
_cell.length_c   1.000
_cell.angle_alpha   90.00
_cell.angle_beta   90.00
_cell.angle_gamma   90.00
#
_symmetry.space_group_name_H-M   'P 1'
#
loop_
_entity.id
_entity.type
_entity.pdbx_description
1 polymer ?
#
loop_
_entity_poly.entity_id
_entity_poly.type
_entity_poly.pdbx_seq_one_letter_code
_entity_poly.pdbx_strand_id
1 'polypeptide(L)'
;MVSYQPPQCNSLPLRTTLLACHDGFLLGPWLESAKKLAQDEEQEKQFEWNARTQITMWFDNTKEEASLLRDYGNKYWSGLLRDYYGPRAAIYFKYLTQSLEEGGEFRLKDWRREWIKLTDDWQNSRKAFPVKSSGNALNTSRWLFDKYLGSSADNIQSLNEAATEIDLIQLAQTVAHSLYLEYVIPLSFKLLITSPTALVLSSAMNARLLNRH
;
A
#
# COMPACT_ATOMS: atom_id res chain seq x y z
N MET A 1 -4.04 39.32 -6.73
CA MET A 1 -4.00 38.14 -5.84
C MET A 1 -4.51 36.95 -6.64
N VAL A 2 -3.67 35.94 -6.87
CA VAL A 2 -4.11 34.71 -7.54
C VAL A 2 -4.89 33.90 -6.51
N SER A 3 -6.20 33.79 -6.68
CA SER A 3 -7.06 32.98 -5.82
C SER A 3 -6.67 31.50 -6.00
N TYR A 4 -6.13 30.89 -4.95
CA TYR A 4 -5.90 29.45 -4.90
C TYR A 4 -7.25 28.73 -4.93
N GLN A 5 -7.55 28.07 -6.04
CA GLN A 5 -8.68 27.15 -6.15
C GLN A 5 -8.17 25.77 -5.73
N PRO A 6 -8.68 25.18 -4.63
CA PRO A 6 -8.29 23.82 -4.27
C PRO A 6 -8.70 22.86 -5.39
N PRO A 7 -7.86 21.87 -5.74
CA PRO A 7 -8.22 20.88 -6.74
C PRO A 7 -9.49 20.16 -6.27
N GLN A 8 -10.55 20.22 -7.09
CA GLN A 8 -11.77 19.45 -6.85
C GLN A 8 -11.42 17.97 -6.95
N CYS A 9 -11.22 17.34 -5.79
CA CYS A 9 -10.69 16.00 -5.69
C CYS A 9 -11.76 15.06 -5.14
N ASN A 10 -12.72 14.70 -6.00
CA ASN A 10 -13.43 13.44 -5.82
C ASN A 10 -12.48 12.35 -6.35
N SER A 11 -11.73 11.66 -5.47
CA SER A 11 -11.16 10.29 -5.63
C SER A 11 -9.67 10.05 -5.32
N LEU A 12 -8.84 11.04 -4.94
CA LEU A 12 -7.49 10.74 -4.41
C LEU A 12 -7.50 10.80 -2.88
N PRO A 13 -7.10 9.74 -2.16
CA PRO A 13 -6.96 9.81 -0.70
C PRO A 13 -5.92 10.89 -0.39
N LEU A 14 -6.30 11.92 0.35
CA LEU A 14 -5.57 13.18 0.40
C LEU A 14 -4.14 13.07 0.95
N ARG A 15 -3.86 12.02 1.73
CA ARG A 15 -2.50 11.63 2.14
C ARG A 15 -1.59 11.22 0.98
N THR A 16 -2.13 10.63 -0.09
CA THR A 16 -1.34 10.22 -1.27
C THR A 16 -0.79 11.43 -2.02
N THR A 17 -1.52 12.56 -1.99
CA THR A 17 -1.10 13.84 -2.58
C THR A 17 0.11 14.43 -1.85
N LEU A 18 0.14 14.35 -0.51
CA LEU A 18 1.30 14.81 0.26
C LEU A 18 2.55 13.98 -0.05
N LEU A 19 2.40 12.66 -0.11
CA LEU A 19 3.50 11.75 -0.44
C LEU A 19 4.00 11.94 -1.89
N ALA A 20 3.11 12.31 -2.81
CA ALA A 20 3.49 12.61 -4.19
C ALA A 20 4.41 13.84 -4.32
N CYS A 21 4.51 14.69 -3.28
CA CYS A 21 5.31 15.91 -3.29
C CYS A 21 6.82 15.69 -3.11
N HIS A 22 7.28 14.44 -2.92
CA HIS A 22 8.71 14.17 -2.70
C HIS A 22 9.14 12.83 -3.32
N ASP A 23 10.24 12.83 -4.05
CA ASP A 23 10.73 11.68 -4.83
C ASP A 23 10.92 10.40 -3.98
N GLY A 24 11.32 10.56 -2.72
CA GLY A 24 11.51 9.44 -1.77
C GLY A 24 10.23 8.71 -1.34
N PHE A 25 9.05 9.25 -1.64
CA PHE A 25 7.76 8.63 -1.31
C PHE A 25 6.98 8.15 -2.53
N LEU A 26 7.67 7.93 -3.65
CA LEU A 26 7.08 7.44 -4.89
C LEU A 26 7.33 5.94 -5.07
N LEU A 27 6.31 5.23 -5.56
CA LEU A 27 6.41 3.81 -5.92
C LEU A 27 7.12 3.62 -7.27
N GLY A 28 6.98 4.57 -8.20
CA GLY A 28 7.54 4.46 -9.55
C GLY A 28 9.05 4.20 -9.56
N PRO A 29 9.89 4.96 -8.83
CA PRO A 29 11.33 4.74 -8.82
C PRO A 29 11.73 3.33 -8.36
N TRP A 30 11.00 2.73 -7.42
CA TRP A 30 11.25 1.35 -6.97
C TRP A 30 11.00 0.34 -8.09
N LEU A 31 9.84 0.42 -8.74
CA LEU A 31 9.48 -0.50 -9.82
C LEU A 31 10.38 -0.32 -11.06
N GLU A 32 10.67 0.92 -11.44
CA GLU A 32 11.59 1.19 -12.56
C GLU A 32 13.02 0.72 -12.27
N SER A 33 13.47 0.82 -11.02
CA SER A 33 14.80 0.33 -10.64
C SER A 33 14.89 -1.19 -10.74
N ALA A 34 13.83 -1.92 -10.37
CA ALA A 34 13.79 -3.37 -10.52
C ALA A 34 13.82 -3.79 -11.99
N LYS A 35 13.01 -3.15 -12.84
CA LYS A 35 12.97 -3.41 -14.29
C LYS A 35 14.30 -3.20 -14.99
N LYS A 36 15.04 -2.15 -14.62
CA LYS A 36 16.35 -1.82 -15.20
C LYS A 36 17.42 -2.89 -15.00
N LEU A 37 17.22 -3.83 -14.08
CA LEU A 37 18.16 -4.91 -13.83
C LEU A 37 17.93 -6.13 -14.73
N ALA A 38 16.81 -6.17 -15.46
CA ALA A 38 16.49 -7.23 -16.39
C ALA A 38 17.32 -7.16 -17.67
N GLN A 39 17.62 -8.33 -18.25
CA GLN A 39 18.34 -8.46 -19.52
C GLN A 39 17.40 -8.68 -20.71
N ASP A 40 16.16 -9.10 -20.43
CA ASP A 40 15.12 -9.37 -21.42
C ASP A 40 13.73 -9.05 -20.85
N GLU A 41 12.72 -9.10 -21.72
CA GLU A 41 11.34 -8.74 -21.35
C GLU A 41 10.76 -9.66 -20.27
N GLU A 42 11.11 -10.96 -20.28
CA GLU A 42 10.58 -11.93 -19.33
C GLU A 42 11.14 -11.68 -17.93
N GLN A 43 12.45 -11.44 -17.85
CA GLN A 43 13.10 -10.99 -16.62
C GLN A 43 12.54 -9.66 -16.13
N GLU A 44 12.18 -8.74 -17.03
CA GLU A 44 11.57 -7.47 -16.66
C GLU A 44 10.22 -7.69 -15.96
N LYS A 45 9.37 -8.59 -16.51
CA LYS A 45 8.08 -8.95 -15.87
C LYS A 45 8.31 -9.56 -14.50
N GLN A 46 9.24 -10.52 -14.42
CA GLN A 46 9.55 -11.22 -13.18
C GLN A 46 10.11 -10.27 -12.11
N PHE A 47 10.98 -9.33 -12.49
CA PHE A 47 11.61 -8.40 -11.55
C PHE A 47 10.60 -7.35 -11.06
N GLU A 48 9.71 -6.88 -11.91
CA GLU A 48 8.61 -6.01 -11.46
C GLU A 48 7.67 -6.74 -10.52
N TRP A 49 7.29 -7.99 -10.84
CA TRP A 49 6.47 -8.83 -9.96
C TRP A 49 7.16 -9.05 -8.60
N ASN A 50 8.45 -9.42 -8.59
CA ASN A 50 9.24 -9.57 -7.37
C ASN A 50 9.26 -8.28 -6.52
N ALA A 51 9.40 -7.12 -7.17
CA ALA A 51 9.44 -5.82 -6.50
C ALA A 51 8.09 -5.47 -5.87
N ARG A 52 6.98 -5.82 -6.53
CA ARG A 52 5.61 -5.67 -6.00
C ARG A 52 5.35 -6.62 -4.84
N THR A 53 5.75 -7.89 -4.98
CA THR A 53 5.56 -8.92 -3.96
C THR A 53 6.29 -8.55 -2.67
N GLN A 54 7.54 -8.11 -2.73
CA GLN A 54 8.33 -7.74 -1.54
C GLN A 54 7.69 -6.66 -0.66
N ILE A 55 6.95 -5.72 -1.25
CA ILE A 55 6.31 -4.62 -0.50
C ILE A 55 4.84 -4.90 -0.15
N THR A 56 4.33 -6.09 -0.48
CA THR A 56 2.95 -6.53 -0.22
C THR A 56 2.93 -7.92 0.41
N MET A 57 2.71 -9.01 -0.35
CA MET A 57 2.56 -10.37 0.18
C MET A 57 3.87 -11.00 0.69
N TRP A 58 5.02 -10.48 0.24
CA TRP A 58 6.39 -10.89 0.56
C TRP A 58 6.79 -12.30 0.10
N PHE A 59 5.97 -13.32 0.39
CA PHE A 59 6.17 -14.71 -0.02
C PHE A 59 4.85 -15.31 -0.53
N ASP A 60 4.89 -16.58 -0.92
CA ASP A 60 3.75 -17.32 -1.46
C ASP A 60 2.53 -17.28 -0.53
N ASN A 61 1.37 -17.33 -1.18
CA ASN A 61 0.05 -17.36 -0.62
C ASN A 61 -0.79 -18.41 -1.34
N THR A 62 -1.90 -18.81 -0.73
CA THR A 62 -2.94 -19.62 -1.38
C THR A 62 -4.17 -18.76 -1.63
N LYS A 63 -5.21 -19.31 -2.26
CA LYS A 63 -6.49 -18.59 -2.46
C LYS A 63 -7.17 -18.17 -1.14
N GLU A 64 -6.81 -18.80 -0.02
CA GLU A 64 -7.47 -18.59 1.26
C GLU A 64 -6.51 -18.19 2.39
N GLU A 65 -5.20 -18.31 2.17
CA GLU A 65 -4.18 -17.99 3.17
C GLU A 65 -3.18 -17.01 2.60
N ALA A 66 -3.12 -15.84 3.23
CA ALA A 66 -2.07 -14.87 2.95
C ALA A 66 -0.75 -15.33 3.58
N SER A 67 0.36 -14.89 3.03
CA SER A 67 1.69 -15.17 3.58
C SER A 67 1.81 -14.77 5.05
N LEU A 68 2.59 -15.53 5.82
CA LEU A 68 2.98 -15.15 7.18
C LEU A 68 3.77 -13.83 7.22
N LEU A 69 4.39 -13.44 6.10
CA LEU A 69 5.21 -12.23 5.97
C LEU A 69 4.51 -11.11 5.20
N ARG A 70 3.20 -11.25 4.95
CA ARG A 70 2.38 -10.20 4.33
C ARG A 70 2.58 -8.87 5.06
N ASP A 71 2.71 -7.78 4.31
CA ASP A 71 2.99 -6.42 4.77
C ASP A 71 4.33 -6.20 5.52
N TYR A 72 5.22 -7.21 5.65
CA TYR A 72 6.54 -7.03 6.29
C TYR A 72 7.37 -5.92 5.62
N GLY A 73 7.31 -5.86 4.29
CA GLY A 73 8.03 -4.89 3.48
C GLY A 73 7.27 -3.59 3.20
N ASN A 74 6.19 -3.30 3.93
CA ASN A 74 5.30 -2.16 3.63
C ASN A 74 6.03 -0.81 3.54
N LYS A 75 5.45 0.11 2.76
CA LYS A 75 5.98 1.48 2.53
C LYS A 75 4.85 2.49 2.43
N TYR A 76 5.10 3.72 2.86
CA TYR A 76 4.20 4.84 2.66
C TYR A 76 4.49 5.55 1.33
N TRP A 77 4.23 4.86 0.23
CA TRP A 77 4.41 5.41 -1.10
C TRP A 77 3.08 5.80 -1.73
N SER A 78 3.03 6.96 -2.39
CA SER A 78 1.79 7.53 -2.95
C SER A 78 1.03 6.55 -3.84
N GLY A 79 1.74 5.89 -4.77
CA GLY A 79 1.15 4.90 -5.67
C GLY A 79 0.70 3.62 -4.97
N LEU A 80 1.45 3.16 -3.97
CA LEU A 80 1.13 1.95 -3.21
C LEU A 80 -0.10 2.17 -2.30
N LEU A 81 -0.16 3.31 -1.62
CA LEU A 81 -1.32 3.66 -0.79
C LEU A 81 -2.59 3.80 -1.62
N ARG A 82 -2.50 4.49 -2.76
CA ARG A 82 -3.66 4.70 -3.63
C ARG A 82 -4.16 3.40 -4.27
N ASP A 83 -3.26 2.61 -4.85
CA ASP A 83 -3.65 1.52 -5.74
C ASP A 83 -3.65 0.14 -5.08
N TYR A 84 -3.12 -0.01 -3.87
CA TYR A 84 -3.13 -1.28 -3.12
C TYR A 84 -3.84 -1.14 -1.77
N TYR A 85 -3.34 -0.27 -0.88
CA TYR A 85 -3.91 -0.17 0.47
C TYR A 85 -5.31 0.43 0.50
N GLY A 86 -5.61 1.41 -0.36
CA GLY A 86 -6.96 1.99 -0.50
C GLY A 86 -8.01 0.96 -0.88
N PRO A 87 -7.86 0.25 -2.02
CA PRO A 87 -8.78 -0.83 -2.41
C PRO A 87 -8.89 -1.94 -1.37
N ARG A 88 -7.79 -2.32 -0.71
CA ARG A 88 -7.80 -3.33 0.36
C ARG A 88 -8.64 -2.88 1.55
N ALA A 89 -8.50 -1.62 1.97
CA ALA A 89 -9.34 -1.06 3.03
C ALA A 89 -10.81 -1.04 2.61
N ALA A 90 -11.11 -0.61 1.38
CA ALA A 90 -12.48 -0.62 0.85
C ALA A 90 -13.14 -2.03 0.90
N ILE A 91 -12.39 -3.09 0.57
CA ILE A 91 -12.86 -4.47 0.73
C ILE A 91 -13.19 -4.76 2.20
N TYR A 92 -12.34 -4.40 3.15
CA TYR A 92 -12.64 -4.61 4.58
C TYR A 92 -13.94 -3.91 5.02
N PHE A 93 -14.11 -2.63 4.68
CA PHE A 93 -15.31 -1.88 5.07
C PHE A 93 -16.57 -2.40 4.38
N LYS A 94 -16.49 -2.86 3.13
CA LYS A 94 -17.59 -3.56 2.45
C LYS A 94 -18.10 -4.73 3.29
N TYR A 95 -17.22 -5.64 3.74
CA TYR A 95 -17.63 -6.79 4.56
C TYR A 95 -18.09 -6.38 5.96
N LEU A 96 -17.47 -5.37 6.56
CA LEU A 96 -17.87 -4.87 7.88
C LEU A 96 -19.29 -4.29 7.85
N THR A 97 -19.59 -3.44 6.86
CA THR A 97 -20.91 -2.85 6.67
C THR A 97 -21.96 -3.93 6.41
N GLN A 98 -21.68 -4.91 5.55
CA GLN A 98 -22.58 -6.04 5.31
C GLN A 98 -22.92 -6.82 6.59
N SER A 99 -21.90 -7.16 7.39
CA SER A 99 -22.13 -7.87 8.65
C SER A 99 -22.97 -7.05 9.64
N LEU A 100 -22.80 -5.73 9.69
CA LEU A 100 -23.60 -4.84 10.55
C LEU A 100 -25.05 -4.72 10.08
N GLU A 101 -25.27 -4.58 8.78
CA GLU A 101 -26.61 -4.45 8.18
C GLU A 101 -27.42 -5.75 8.27
N GLU A 102 -26.76 -6.89 8.09
CA GLU A 102 -27.37 -8.22 8.16
C GLU A 102 -27.49 -8.74 9.61
N GLY A 103 -26.84 -8.09 10.58
CA GLY A 103 -26.77 -8.54 11.97
C GLY A 103 -25.99 -9.84 12.16
N GLY A 104 -25.07 -10.15 11.25
CA GLY A 104 -24.32 -11.41 11.17
C GLY A 104 -22.85 -11.28 11.57
N GLU A 105 -22.16 -12.42 11.65
CA GLU A 105 -20.72 -12.45 11.90
C GLU A 105 -19.91 -11.91 10.70
N PHE A 106 -18.69 -11.43 10.97
CA PHE A 106 -17.76 -11.01 9.92
C PHE A 106 -17.33 -12.21 9.06
N ARG A 107 -17.63 -12.16 7.76
CA ARG A 107 -17.33 -13.22 6.79
C ARG A 107 -15.83 -13.28 6.45
N LEU A 108 -15.02 -13.69 7.43
CA LEU A 108 -13.55 -13.61 7.41
C LEU A 108 -12.93 -14.33 6.20
N LYS A 109 -13.44 -15.51 5.84
CA LYS A 109 -12.91 -16.31 4.72
C LYS A 109 -13.15 -15.63 3.37
N ASP A 110 -14.33 -15.09 3.16
CA ASP A 110 -14.71 -14.43 1.90
C ASP A 110 -13.93 -13.12 1.74
N TRP A 111 -13.86 -12.31 2.80
CA TRP A 111 -13.04 -11.11 2.85
C TRP A 111 -11.57 -11.42 2.51
N ARG A 112 -11.00 -12.45 3.14
CA ARG A 112 -9.61 -12.84 2.94
C ARG A 112 -9.34 -13.27 1.50
N ARG A 113 -10.25 -14.05 0.91
CA ARG A 113 -10.15 -14.48 -0.50
C ARG A 113 -10.17 -13.27 -1.45
N GLU A 114 -11.03 -12.28 -1.19
CA GLU A 114 -11.13 -11.07 -2.02
C GLU A 114 -9.88 -10.17 -1.88
N TRP A 115 -9.34 -10.02 -0.66
CA TRP A 115 -8.07 -9.31 -0.44
C TRP A 115 -6.88 -10.02 -1.10
N ILE A 116 -6.76 -11.34 -0.96
CA ILE A 116 -5.69 -12.10 -1.59
C ILE A 116 -5.75 -11.91 -3.11
N LYS A 117 -6.94 -12.07 -3.70
CA LYS A 117 -7.14 -11.85 -5.13
C LYS A 117 -6.72 -10.43 -5.56
N LEU A 118 -7.12 -9.40 -4.82
CA LEU A 118 -6.69 -8.02 -5.07
C LEU A 118 -5.15 -7.91 -5.07
N THR A 119 -4.50 -8.57 -4.13
CA THR A 119 -3.04 -8.53 -3.98
C THR A 119 -2.35 -9.21 -5.17
N ASP A 120 -2.80 -10.39 -5.55
CA ASP A 120 -2.28 -11.14 -6.69
C ASP A 120 -2.50 -10.35 -8.00
N ASP A 121 -3.69 -9.79 -8.22
CA ASP A 121 -3.97 -8.95 -9.39
C ASP A 121 -3.06 -7.72 -9.43
N TRP A 122 -2.81 -7.08 -8.27
CA TRP A 122 -1.95 -5.90 -8.18
C TRP A 122 -0.46 -6.23 -8.42
N GLN A 123 0.01 -7.39 -7.94
CA GLN A 123 1.37 -7.88 -8.16
C GLN A 123 1.62 -8.25 -9.62
N ASN A 124 0.63 -8.85 -10.28
CA ASN A 124 0.69 -9.20 -11.70
C ASN A 124 0.48 -7.99 -12.63
N SER A 125 0.01 -6.86 -12.11
CA SER A 125 -0.19 -5.64 -12.89
C SER A 125 1.14 -5.05 -13.37
N ARG A 126 1.11 -4.51 -14.61
CA ARG A 126 2.20 -3.71 -15.19
C ARG A 126 1.89 -2.21 -15.20
N LYS A 127 0.98 -1.75 -14.33
CA LYS A 127 0.61 -0.32 -14.23
C LYS A 127 1.83 0.53 -13.90
N ALA A 128 2.12 1.52 -14.74
CA ALA A 128 3.19 2.48 -14.52
C ALA A 128 2.83 3.51 -13.44
N PHE A 129 3.84 3.96 -12.70
CA PHE A 129 3.70 4.96 -11.64
C PHE A 129 4.67 6.13 -11.85
N PRO A 130 4.31 7.34 -11.40
CA PRO A 130 5.20 8.50 -11.51
C PRO A 130 6.57 8.26 -10.86
N VAL A 131 7.64 8.64 -11.57
CA VAL A 131 9.04 8.57 -11.12
C VAL A 131 9.59 9.91 -10.64
N LYS A 132 8.80 10.97 -10.80
CA LYS A 132 9.10 12.33 -10.36
C LYS A 132 7.95 12.87 -9.53
N SER A 133 8.32 13.57 -8.47
CA SER A 133 7.36 14.20 -7.58
C SER A 133 6.62 15.34 -8.25
N SER A 134 5.46 15.64 -7.71
CA SER A 134 4.60 16.73 -8.17
C SER A 134 3.89 17.36 -6.97
N GLY A 135 3.67 18.68 -7.03
CA GLY A 135 3.02 19.43 -5.96
C GLY A 135 4.00 20.13 -5.02
N ASN A 136 3.46 20.75 -3.97
CA ASN A 136 4.22 21.51 -2.98
C ASN A 136 3.89 20.97 -1.59
N ALA A 137 4.87 20.32 -0.94
CA ALA A 137 4.65 19.64 0.33
C ALA A 137 4.15 20.59 1.45
N LEU A 138 4.65 21.82 1.50
CA LEU A 138 4.25 22.80 2.51
C LEU A 138 2.80 23.25 2.33
N ASN A 139 2.41 23.60 1.10
CA ASN A 139 1.05 24.01 0.79
C ASN A 139 0.07 22.84 1.00
N THR A 140 0.43 21.65 0.54
CA THR A 140 -0.38 20.44 0.74
C THR A 140 -0.52 20.11 2.23
N SER A 141 0.56 20.20 3.01
CA SER A 141 0.52 19.94 4.45
C SER A 141 -0.33 20.96 5.21
N ARG A 142 -0.26 22.25 4.87
CA ARG A 142 -1.12 23.29 5.46
C ARG A 142 -2.57 23.05 5.14
N TRP A 143 -2.86 22.78 3.88
CA TRP A 143 -4.22 22.48 3.44
C TRP A 143 -4.80 21.23 4.14
N LEU A 144 -4.00 20.17 4.30
CA LEU A 144 -4.40 19.00 5.08
C LEU A 144 -4.62 19.37 6.56
N PHE A 145 -3.72 20.14 7.15
CA PHE A 145 -3.90 20.61 8.53
C PHE A 145 -5.22 21.37 8.68
N ASP A 146 -5.51 22.34 7.81
CA ASP A 146 -6.74 23.14 7.89
C ASP A 146 -8.00 22.27 7.70
N LYS A 147 -7.97 21.35 6.74
CA LYS A 147 -9.08 20.44 6.44
C LYS A 147 -9.39 19.49 7.59
N TYR A 148 -8.37 18.87 8.18
CA TYR A 148 -8.55 17.78 9.15
C TYR A 148 -8.45 18.25 10.62
N LEU A 149 -7.71 19.32 10.90
CA LEU A 149 -7.39 19.78 12.26
C LEU A 149 -7.77 21.25 12.52
N GLY A 150 -7.78 22.10 11.50
CA GLY A 150 -8.10 23.52 11.62
C GLY A 150 -9.59 23.82 11.76
N SER A 151 -10.47 22.87 11.40
CA SER A 151 -11.94 23.03 11.45
C SER A 151 -12.59 22.38 12.68
N SER A 152 -11.79 21.82 13.61
CA SER A 152 -12.25 21.00 14.75
C SER A 152 -13.02 21.76 15.85
N ALA A 153 -13.47 22.99 15.60
CA ALA A 153 -14.33 23.72 16.53
C ALA A 153 -15.82 23.75 16.11
N ASP A 154 -16.18 23.76 14.82
CA ASP A 154 -17.56 24.15 14.42
C ASP A 154 -18.27 23.27 13.36
N ASN A 155 -17.65 22.24 12.75
CA ASN A 155 -18.33 21.49 11.69
C ASN A 155 -18.16 19.95 11.75
N ILE A 156 -19.17 19.27 12.27
CA ILE A 156 -19.19 17.82 12.53
C ILE A 156 -19.17 16.98 11.24
N GLN A 157 -19.71 17.50 10.14
CA GLN A 157 -19.85 16.74 8.89
C GLN A 157 -18.51 16.53 8.16
N SER A 158 -17.65 17.55 8.13
CA SER A 158 -16.29 17.43 7.59
C SER A 158 -15.40 16.52 8.43
N LEU A 159 -15.63 16.47 9.74
CA LEU A 159 -14.91 15.58 10.65
C LEU A 159 -15.25 14.09 10.39
N ASN A 160 -16.49 13.78 10.02
CA ASN A 160 -16.91 12.40 9.71
C ASN A 160 -16.31 11.87 8.39
N GLU A 161 -16.26 12.70 7.33
CA GLU A 161 -15.60 12.33 6.07
C GLU A 161 -14.07 12.21 6.23
N ALA A 162 -13.49 13.11 7.02
CA ALA A 162 -12.09 13.09 7.38
C ALA A 162 -11.73 11.85 8.22
N ALA A 163 -12.54 11.53 9.23
CA ALA A 163 -12.36 10.38 10.10
C ALA A 163 -12.49 9.08 9.31
N THR A 164 -13.44 8.95 8.40
CA THR A 164 -13.55 7.74 7.57
C THR A 164 -12.32 7.51 6.70
N GLU A 165 -11.79 8.52 6.00
CA GLU A 165 -10.53 8.38 5.25
C GLU A 165 -9.31 8.13 6.14
N ILE A 166 -9.28 8.75 7.33
CA ILE A 166 -8.17 8.60 8.25
C ILE A 166 -8.15 7.21 8.87
N ASP A 167 -9.30 6.77 9.35
CA ASP A 167 -9.54 5.46 9.92
C ASP A 167 -9.37 4.38 8.86
N LEU A 168 -9.80 4.57 7.61
CA LEU A 168 -9.57 3.59 6.53
C LEU A 168 -8.08 3.21 6.39
N ILE A 169 -7.19 4.20 6.43
CA ILE A 169 -5.74 4.00 6.25
C ILE A 169 -5.08 3.57 7.56
N GLN A 170 -5.43 4.20 8.68
CA GLN A 170 -4.89 3.87 10.00
C GLN A 170 -5.34 2.47 10.43
N LEU A 171 -6.57 2.08 10.11
CA LEU A 171 -7.15 0.77 10.39
C LEU A 171 -6.63 -0.28 9.41
N ALA A 172 -6.35 0.05 8.14
CA ALA A 172 -5.59 -0.85 7.26
C ALA A 172 -4.17 -1.12 7.82
N GLN A 173 -3.52 -0.12 8.40
CA GLN A 173 -2.23 -0.26 9.07
C GLN A 173 -2.34 -1.00 10.41
N THR A 174 -3.39 -0.75 11.19
CA THR A 174 -3.65 -1.42 12.47
C THR A 174 -4.07 -2.86 12.27
N VAL A 175 -4.84 -3.21 11.24
CA VAL A 175 -5.15 -4.60 10.87
C VAL A 175 -3.89 -5.32 10.37
N ALA A 176 -2.99 -4.61 9.65
CA ALA A 176 -1.68 -5.15 9.33
C ALA A 176 -0.84 -5.39 10.62
N HIS A 177 -0.88 -4.49 11.60
CA HIS A 177 -0.13 -4.62 12.86
C HIS A 177 -0.74 -5.58 13.89
N SER A 178 -2.07 -5.66 14.00
CA SER A 178 -2.76 -6.43 15.05
C SER A 178 -2.76 -7.92 14.78
N LEU A 179 -2.47 -8.33 13.55
CA LEU A 179 -2.25 -9.73 13.17
C LEU A 179 -0.75 -10.12 13.19
N TYR A 180 0.12 -9.25 13.72
CA TYR A 180 1.59 -9.41 13.74
C TYR A 180 2.19 -9.71 15.12
N LEU A 181 1.39 -9.69 16.20
CA LEU A 181 1.88 -9.87 17.57
C LEU A 181 1.56 -11.22 18.19
N GLU A 182 1.56 -12.29 17.39
CA GLU A 182 1.81 -13.64 17.90
C GLU A 182 2.79 -14.37 16.96
N TYR A 183 4.07 -14.33 17.35
CA TYR A 183 5.19 -15.14 16.89
C TYR A 183 5.84 -14.83 15.52
N VAL A 184 7.18 -14.83 15.56
CA VAL A 184 8.16 -14.96 14.47
C VAL A 184 8.67 -13.65 13.84
N ILE A 185 9.87 -13.22 14.26
CA ILE A 185 11.07 -13.06 13.39
C ILE A 185 12.31 -12.84 14.31
N PRO A 186 13.36 -13.68 14.23
CA PRO A 186 14.63 -13.47 14.94
C PRO A 186 15.48 -12.33 14.34
N LEU A 187 16.32 -11.74 15.20
CA LEU A 187 17.09 -10.50 14.99
C LEU A 187 18.01 -10.47 13.75
N SER A 188 18.34 -11.63 13.17
CA SER A 188 19.29 -11.78 12.06
C SER A 188 18.81 -11.19 10.73
N PHE A 189 17.52 -10.88 10.57
CA PHE A 189 16.98 -10.27 9.34
C PHE A 189 17.10 -8.74 9.26
N LYS A 190 17.50 -8.06 10.34
CA LYS A 190 17.56 -6.59 10.41
C LYS A 190 18.64 -5.93 9.53
N LEU A 191 19.66 -6.67 9.08
CA LEU A 191 20.80 -6.08 8.36
C LEU A 191 20.66 -6.03 6.82
N LEU A 192 19.60 -6.57 6.22
CA LEU A 192 19.49 -6.68 4.75
C LEU A 192 18.88 -5.45 4.03
N ILE A 193 18.43 -4.43 4.76
CA ILE A 193 17.43 -3.45 4.26
C ILE A 193 18.01 -2.04 3.97
N THR A 194 19.29 -1.91 3.63
CA THR A 194 19.89 -0.59 3.30
C THR A 194 20.43 -0.45 1.88
N SER A 195 20.34 -1.49 1.05
CA SER A 195 20.84 -1.44 -0.34
C SER A 195 19.84 -2.02 -1.35
N PRO A 196 19.39 -1.23 -2.35
CA PRO A 196 18.58 -1.73 -3.47
C PRO A 196 19.22 -2.91 -4.20
N THR A 197 20.56 -2.96 -4.25
CA THR A 197 21.33 -4.03 -4.89
C THR A 197 21.30 -5.34 -4.08
N ALA A 198 21.21 -5.28 -2.75
CA ALA A 198 21.16 -6.46 -1.89
C ALA A 198 19.80 -7.17 -1.92
N LEU A 199 18.70 -6.41 -2.08
CA LEU A 199 17.34 -6.95 -2.15
C LEU A 199 17.04 -7.69 -3.46
N VAL A 200 17.59 -7.22 -4.59
CA VAL A 200 17.40 -7.89 -5.88
C VAL A 200 18.17 -9.21 -5.93
N LEU A 201 19.37 -9.26 -5.34
CA LEU A 201 20.13 -10.50 -5.19
C LEU A 201 19.46 -11.51 -4.23
N SER A 202 18.87 -11.04 -3.13
CA SER A 202 18.08 -11.89 -2.22
C SER A 202 16.85 -12.48 -2.92
N SER A 203 16.19 -11.70 -3.78
CA SER A 203 15.03 -12.15 -4.57
C SER A 203 15.42 -13.16 -5.66
N ALA A 204 16.59 -12.99 -6.29
CA ALA A 204 17.15 -13.97 -7.23
C ALA A 204 17.52 -15.31 -6.54
N MET A 205 17.92 -15.29 -5.26
CA MET A 205 18.12 -16.50 -4.48
C MET A 205 16.81 -17.21 -4.13
N ASN A 206 15.72 -16.46 -3.84
CA ASN A 206 14.40 -17.06 -3.61
C ASN A 206 13.75 -17.61 -4.89
N ALA A 207 13.94 -16.95 -6.05
CA ALA A 207 13.48 -17.49 -7.34
C ALA A 207 14.14 -18.84 -7.69
N ARG A 208 15.39 -19.06 -7.24
CA ARG A 208 16.07 -20.37 -7.35
C ARG A 208 15.50 -21.44 -6.41
N LEU A 209 14.82 -21.06 -5.33
CA LEU A 209 14.12 -21.98 -4.44
C LEU A 209 12.71 -22.31 -4.95
N LEU A 210 12.04 -21.36 -5.63
CA LEU A 210 10.71 -21.55 -6.23
C LEU A 210 10.72 -22.37 -7.54
N ASN A 211 11.84 -22.41 -8.28
CA ASN A 211 12.02 -23.30 -9.44
C ASN A 211 12.36 -24.77 -9.07
N ARG A 212 12.13 -25.19 -7.82
CA ARG A 212 12.24 -26.59 -7.39
C ARG A 212 10.87 -27.23 -7.14
N HIS A 213 9.92 -27.08 -8.05
CA HIS A 213 8.78 -28.01 -8.19
C HIS A 213 8.34 -28.07 -9.64
#